data_AF-A0A524M5G6-F1
#
_entry.id   AF-A0A524M5G6-F1
#
_cell.length_a   1.000
_cell.length_b   1.000
_cell.length_c   1.000
_cell.angle_alpha   90.00
_cell.angle_beta   90.00
_cell.angle_gamma   90.00
#
_symmetry.space_group_name_H-M   'P 1'
#
loop_
_entity.id
_entity.type
_entity.pdbx_description
1 polymer ?
#
loop_
_entity_poly.entity_id
_entity_poly.type
_entity_poly.pdbx_seq_one_letter_code
_entity_poly.pdbx_strand_id
1 'polypeptide(L)'
;MATPTRQKYLLTQSGTAKETIDSITLGIVVDTNDPQQMGRVRAVCPSWGDSYGTDFEDIPWCMYGSPFGGQMTKATRGAGIQETDGGVAYGMWAIPKVGAQVLVVCLDGDPMYRVYLGCVFDQLTPHTLPHGRYMYDDHDALEKGSSDAKPQGPYSSTEKFIEPLNANQKRAFGNKGEPNFEWRNRGADYTAARVDVDELDYVAGRVQDDLDAVHDDWTSTQGYGVSRQDPFGTSSLVDKNYDSPVYSFTSPGFHSFSMDDRMENNRVRFRTTSGHQILMDDTNERIYIQTAKGNNWIEIDENGTIDIYSANRINVRSAQDMNFTSDKTIRFTAQEGIHMYTPDEIRMHAKKDINILTEQSIRAHSLQSTYLQADQNIQFKAGTSYFLNAAQEINEKCGSDLKISSGATIHLNAGVDILETAANNVHMQGPAATVASNAQQPNEQKAFWTSRVPDHEPWARTSTKDNFTHQPEFPYDSKAVNRSDRGTTYVRGRFWRR
;
A
#
# COMPACT_ATOMS: atom_id res chain seq x y z
N MET A 1 -6.60 -50.92 2.32
CA MET A 1 -6.69 -50.90 3.80
C MET A 1 -6.21 -49.54 4.26
N ALA A 2 -7.08 -48.78 4.93
CA ALA A 2 -6.82 -47.40 5.33
C ALA A 2 -5.85 -47.35 6.52
N THR A 3 -4.86 -46.47 6.45
CA THR A 3 -3.95 -46.19 7.57
C THR A 3 -4.40 -44.87 8.20
N PRO A 4 -4.87 -44.85 9.46
CA PRO A 4 -5.28 -43.61 10.12
C PRO A 4 -4.12 -42.61 10.23
N THR A 5 -4.42 -41.31 10.29
CA THR A 5 -3.40 -40.28 10.52
C THR A 5 -2.59 -40.61 11.78
N ARG A 6 -1.28 -40.36 11.73
CA ARG A 6 -0.37 -40.73 12.82
C ARG A 6 -0.75 -40.06 14.14
N GLN A 7 -1.31 -38.85 14.09
CA GLN A 7 -1.85 -38.15 15.26
C GLN A 7 -3.03 -38.92 15.89
N LYS A 8 -4.00 -39.38 15.10
CA LYS A 8 -5.15 -40.17 15.58
C LYS A 8 -4.72 -41.53 16.12
N TYR A 9 -3.70 -42.14 15.52
CA TYR A 9 -3.05 -43.35 16.04
C TYR A 9 -2.37 -43.12 17.41
N LEU A 10 -1.67 -41.99 17.58
CA LEU A 10 -1.01 -41.64 18.83
C LEU A 10 -1.98 -41.24 19.96
N LEU A 11 -3.12 -40.64 19.62
CA LEU A 11 -4.18 -40.30 20.60
C LEU A 11 -4.93 -41.54 21.12
N THR A 12 -4.88 -42.67 20.41
CA THR A 12 -5.63 -43.89 20.74
C THR A 12 -4.77 -44.99 21.37
N GLN A 13 -3.44 -44.93 21.26
CA GLN A 13 -2.52 -45.83 21.96
C GLN A 13 -1.87 -45.16 23.18
N SER A 14 -2.62 -45.04 24.28
CA SER A 14 -2.00 -44.92 25.61
C SER A 14 -1.79 -46.34 26.16
N GLY A 15 -0.55 -46.85 26.14
CA GLY A 15 -0.20 -47.99 27.00
C GLY A 15 0.36 -49.27 26.36
N THR A 16 1.05 -49.21 25.22
CA THR A 16 1.90 -50.35 24.79
C THR A 16 3.33 -49.89 24.56
N ALA A 17 4.21 -50.18 25.50
CA ALA A 17 5.64 -49.87 25.42
C ALA A 17 6.28 -50.69 24.30
N LYS A 18 6.84 -49.99 23.31
CA LYS A 18 7.69 -50.61 22.29
C LYS A 18 9.13 -50.61 22.85
N GLU A 19 9.77 -51.78 22.93
CA GLU A 19 11.18 -51.93 23.35
C GLU A 19 12.16 -51.43 22.26
N THR A 20 12.04 -50.16 21.88
CA THR A 20 13.16 -49.42 21.31
C THR A 20 13.25 -48.13 22.09
N ILE A 21 14.36 -47.92 22.81
CA ILE A 21 14.71 -46.60 23.31
C ILE A 21 15.07 -45.79 22.05
N ASP A 22 14.04 -45.30 21.38
CA ASP A 22 14.17 -44.44 20.21
C ASP A 22 14.86 -43.17 20.72
N SER A 23 16.07 -42.91 20.21
CA SER A 23 16.87 -41.75 20.57
C SER A 23 16.12 -40.43 20.35
N ILE A 24 15.07 -40.42 19.54
CA ILE A 24 14.18 -39.29 19.28
C ILE A 24 12.73 -39.80 19.24
N THR A 25 11.81 -39.16 19.97
CA THR A 25 10.36 -39.45 19.91
C THR A 25 9.55 -38.22 19.48
N LEU A 26 8.29 -38.43 19.12
CA LEU A 26 7.33 -37.34 18.94
C LEU A 26 6.65 -37.03 20.28
N GLY A 27 6.57 -35.75 20.64
CA GLY A 27 5.82 -35.27 21.80
C GLY A 27 4.79 -34.22 21.40
N ILE A 28 3.71 -34.11 22.18
CA ILE A 28 2.71 -33.05 22.04
C ILE A 28 2.87 -32.05 23.17
N VAL A 29 3.05 -30.77 22.84
CA VAL A 29 3.22 -29.69 23.82
C VAL A 29 1.92 -29.50 24.60
N VAL A 30 2.00 -29.56 25.93
CA VAL A 30 0.86 -29.39 26.83
C VAL A 30 0.97 -28.14 27.71
N ASP A 31 2.18 -27.64 27.95
CA ASP A 31 2.41 -26.42 28.72
C ASP A 31 3.62 -25.65 28.17
N THR A 32 3.48 -24.34 28.10
CA THR A 32 4.51 -23.40 27.64
C THR A 32 4.79 -22.30 28.66
N ASN A 33 4.13 -22.32 29.82
CA ASN A 33 4.30 -21.32 30.87
C ASN A 33 5.55 -21.60 31.71
N ASP A 34 6.71 -21.60 31.04
CA ASP A 34 8.01 -21.79 31.66
C ASP A 34 8.27 -20.70 32.72
N PRO A 35 8.39 -21.06 34.03
CA PRO A 35 8.65 -20.09 35.09
C PRO A 35 9.98 -19.34 34.92
N GLN A 36 10.95 -19.94 34.21
CA GLN A 36 12.24 -19.31 33.92
C GLN A 36 12.24 -18.53 32.60
N GLN A 37 11.16 -18.62 31.81
CA GLN A 37 11.02 -17.96 30.50
C GLN A 37 12.18 -18.28 29.53
N MET A 38 12.75 -19.48 29.64
CA MET A 38 13.86 -19.98 28.82
C MET A 38 13.37 -20.72 27.57
N GLY A 39 12.10 -20.57 27.22
CA GLY A 39 11.51 -21.20 26.04
C GLY A 39 11.31 -22.70 26.18
N ARG A 40 11.40 -23.20 27.43
CA ARG A 40 11.14 -24.61 27.69
C ARG A 40 9.65 -24.90 27.54
N VAL A 41 9.35 -26.12 27.13
CA VAL A 41 7.97 -26.60 27.00
C VAL A 41 7.83 -27.92 27.73
N ARG A 42 6.63 -28.26 28.20
CA ARG A 42 6.32 -29.62 28.61
C ARG A 42 5.63 -30.30 27.44
N ALA A 43 6.15 -31.47 27.06
CA ALA A 43 5.59 -32.27 25.99
C ALA A 43 5.32 -33.69 26.49
N VAL A 44 4.10 -34.16 26.28
CA VAL A 44 3.72 -35.56 26.51
C VAL A 44 4.35 -36.40 25.42
N CYS A 45 5.21 -37.34 25.78
CA CYS A 45 5.86 -38.30 24.91
C CYS A 45 5.31 -39.72 25.18
N PRO A 46 4.26 -40.18 24.48
CA PRO A 46 3.61 -41.48 24.77
C PRO A 46 4.56 -42.68 24.68
N SER A 47 5.53 -42.64 23.77
CA SER A 47 6.55 -43.69 23.61
C SER A 47 7.42 -43.86 24.85
N TRP A 48 7.51 -42.86 25.72
CA TRP A 48 8.27 -42.88 26.97
C TRP A 48 7.39 -43.10 28.20
N GLY A 49 6.11 -43.45 28.00
CA GLY A 49 5.17 -43.75 29.09
C GLY A 49 4.45 -42.53 29.67
N ASP A 50 4.67 -41.33 29.12
CA ASP A 50 3.89 -40.16 29.50
C ASP A 50 2.41 -40.34 29.06
N SER A 51 1.49 -39.79 29.84
CA SER A 51 0.06 -39.82 29.55
C SER A 51 -0.53 -38.41 29.57
N TYR A 52 -1.55 -38.16 28.75
CA TYR A 52 -2.34 -36.93 28.81
C TYR A 52 -3.14 -36.79 30.10
N GLY A 53 -3.31 -37.87 30.86
CA GLY A 53 -3.95 -37.86 32.18
C GLY A 53 -2.98 -37.57 33.34
N THR A 54 -1.68 -37.46 33.07
CA THR A 54 -0.69 -37.05 34.07
C THR A 54 -0.77 -35.55 34.28
N ASP A 55 -0.68 -35.09 35.53
CA ASP A 55 -0.60 -33.66 35.82
C ASP A 55 0.63 -33.07 35.12
N PHE A 56 0.44 -31.95 34.40
CA PHE A 56 1.51 -31.36 33.61
C PHE A 56 2.73 -31.00 34.47
N GLU A 57 2.54 -30.80 35.78
CA GLU A 57 3.62 -30.53 36.74
C GLU A 57 4.64 -31.67 36.85
N ASP A 58 4.20 -32.91 36.67
CA ASP A 58 5.03 -34.12 36.75
C ASP A 58 5.78 -34.41 35.44
N ILE A 59 5.48 -33.67 34.37
CA ILE A 59 6.16 -33.79 33.08
C ILE A 59 7.45 -32.93 33.11
N PRO A 60 8.63 -33.53 32.83
CA PRO A 60 9.88 -32.79 32.73
C PRO A 60 9.85 -31.69 31.67
N TRP A 61 10.59 -30.61 31.93
CA TRP A 61 10.78 -29.54 30.95
C TRP A 61 11.66 -30.00 29.79
N CYS A 62 11.18 -29.80 28.56
CA CYS A 62 11.94 -29.93 27.34
C CYS A 62 12.62 -28.60 27.00
N MET A 63 13.95 -28.58 26.94
CA MET A 63 14.75 -27.41 26.57
C MET A 63 14.69 -27.12 25.08
N TYR A 64 14.86 -25.85 24.69
CA TYR A 64 14.89 -25.47 23.29
C TYR A 64 16.24 -25.77 22.63
N GLY A 65 16.29 -26.79 21.78
CA GLY A 65 17.44 -27.07 20.91
C GLY A 65 17.44 -26.17 19.68
N SER A 66 17.81 -24.89 19.85
CA SER A 66 17.77 -23.91 18.75
C SER A 66 18.76 -24.25 17.63
N PRO A 67 18.32 -24.42 16.37
CA PRO A 67 19.22 -24.63 15.24
C PRO A 67 19.91 -23.34 14.77
N PHE A 68 19.39 -22.17 15.16
CA PHE A 68 19.85 -20.86 14.71
C PHE A 68 20.13 -19.90 15.86
N GLY A 69 20.46 -20.41 17.05
CA GLY A 69 20.67 -19.56 18.22
C GLY A 69 21.66 -20.12 19.24
N GLY A 70 22.12 -19.22 20.11
CA GLY A 70 23.14 -19.49 21.10
C GLY A 70 23.37 -18.31 22.02
N GLN A 71 24.47 -18.34 22.75
CA GLN A 71 24.88 -17.29 23.68
C GLN A 71 26.39 -17.08 23.64
N MET A 72 26.80 -15.87 24.00
CA MET A 72 28.19 -15.41 24.07
C MET A 72 28.40 -14.66 25.38
N THR A 73 29.62 -14.63 25.90
CA THR A 73 29.93 -14.02 27.22
C THR A 73 30.45 -12.59 27.14
N LYS A 74 30.76 -12.12 25.93
CA LYS A 74 31.27 -10.77 25.65
C LYS A 74 30.78 -10.30 24.29
N ALA A 75 30.05 -9.19 24.24
CA ALA A 75 29.42 -8.68 23.01
C ALA A 75 29.91 -7.31 22.57
N THR A 76 29.95 -7.09 21.26
CA THR A 76 30.22 -5.80 20.63
C THR A 76 29.05 -5.39 19.73
N ARG A 77 28.71 -4.09 19.69
CA ARG A 77 27.57 -3.57 18.89
C ARG A 77 27.90 -2.26 18.16
N GLY A 78 27.29 -2.07 17.00
CA GLY A 78 27.35 -0.83 16.20
C GLY A 78 28.54 -0.76 15.25
N ALA A 79 28.69 0.37 14.56
CA ALA A 79 29.81 0.64 13.63
C ALA A 79 31.15 0.90 14.34
N GLY A 80 31.18 0.88 15.68
CA GLY A 80 32.38 0.98 16.50
C GLY A 80 32.50 -0.20 17.48
N ILE A 81 33.61 -0.30 18.20
CA ILE A 81 33.84 -1.36 19.19
C ILE A 81 33.40 -0.84 20.56
N GLN A 82 32.14 -1.10 20.91
CA GLN A 82 31.61 -0.87 22.25
C GLN A 82 31.36 -2.24 22.87
N GLU A 83 32.17 -2.59 23.87
CA GLU A 83 32.10 -3.90 24.51
C GLU A 83 31.08 -3.91 25.66
N THR A 84 30.39 -5.03 25.83
CA THR A 84 29.55 -5.33 26.99
C THR A 84 29.95 -6.68 27.55
N ASP A 85 30.30 -6.71 28.83
CA ASP A 85 30.59 -7.94 29.56
C ASP A 85 29.28 -8.56 30.08
N GLY A 86 29.16 -9.88 29.96
CA GLY A 86 28.00 -10.65 30.39
C GLY A 86 27.39 -11.51 29.29
N GLY A 87 26.55 -12.46 29.69
CA GLY A 87 25.85 -13.36 28.76
C GLY A 87 24.90 -12.59 27.84
N VAL A 88 25.09 -12.73 26.53
CA VAL A 88 24.24 -12.18 25.48
C VAL A 88 23.78 -13.32 24.58
N ALA A 89 22.47 -13.50 24.45
CA ALA A 89 21.88 -14.48 23.54
C ALA A 89 21.71 -13.91 22.13
N TYR A 90 21.73 -14.77 21.13
CA TYR A 90 21.44 -14.45 19.73
C TYR A 90 20.66 -15.58 19.06
N GLY A 91 19.97 -15.27 17.97
CA GLY A 91 19.33 -16.28 17.12
C GLY A 91 17.81 -16.23 17.04
N MET A 92 17.22 -17.30 16.48
CA MET A 92 15.77 -17.41 16.30
C MET A 92 15.08 -17.89 17.58
N TRP A 93 14.04 -17.16 17.98
CA TRP A 93 13.16 -17.51 19.09
C TRP A 93 11.76 -17.87 18.57
N ALA A 94 11.51 -19.16 18.39
CA ALA A 94 10.28 -19.69 17.82
C ALA A 94 9.74 -20.83 18.68
N ILE A 95 9.21 -20.47 19.86
CA ILE A 95 8.73 -21.44 20.85
C ILE A 95 7.42 -22.07 20.36
N PRO A 96 7.31 -23.41 20.35
CA PRO A 96 6.08 -24.12 20.03
C PRO A 96 4.88 -23.67 20.87
N LYS A 97 3.67 -23.94 20.39
CA LYS A 97 2.41 -23.67 21.13
C LYS A 97 1.82 -24.96 21.68
N VAL A 98 0.98 -24.85 22.71
CA VAL A 98 0.19 -25.97 23.21
C VAL A 98 -0.57 -26.61 22.05
N GLY A 99 -0.49 -27.93 21.95
CA GLY A 99 -1.01 -28.73 20.84
C GLY A 99 -0.03 -28.96 19.68
N ALA A 100 1.09 -28.25 19.60
CA ALA A 100 2.10 -28.47 18.56
C ALA A 100 2.80 -29.82 18.76
N GLN A 101 3.06 -30.51 17.66
CA GLN A 101 3.87 -31.73 17.65
C GLN A 101 5.35 -31.34 17.57
N VAL A 102 6.19 -31.89 18.43
CA VAL A 102 7.63 -31.60 18.50
C VAL A 102 8.46 -32.88 18.53
N LEU A 103 9.65 -32.84 17.92
CA LEU A 103 10.64 -33.89 18.10
C LEU A 103 11.38 -33.68 19.42
N VAL A 104 11.40 -34.70 20.28
CA VAL A 104 12.03 -34.67 21.60
C VAL A 104 13.12 -35.72 21.68
N VAL A 105 14.28 -35.34 22.19
CA VAL A 105 15.45 -36.20 22.49
C VAL A 105 15.81 -36.09 23.96
N CYS A 106 16.38 -37.16 24.53
CA CYS A 106 16.95 -37.16 25.87
C CYS A 106 18.45 -36.84 25.80
N LEU A 107 18.91 -35.86 26.58
CA LEU A 107 20.34 -35.66 26.79
C LEU A 107 20.89 -36.81 27.62
N ASP A 108 22.01 -37.38 27.17
CA ASP A 108 22.69 -38.52 27.82
C ASP A 108 21.78 -39.74 28.09
N GLY A 109 20.67 -39.87 27.36
CA GLY A 109 19.69 -40.94 27.53
C GLY A 109 18.79 -40.78 28.76
N ASP A 110 18.86 -39.65 29.49
CA ASP A 110 18.06 -39.42 30.68
C ASP A 110 16.69 -38.79 30.31
N PRO A 111 15.56 -39.49 30.55
CA PRO A 111 14.22 -38.98 30.26
C PRO A 111 13.82 -37.76 31.10
N MET A 112 14.57 -37.41 32.15
CA MET A 112 14.37 -36.18 32.92
C MET A 112 15.02 -34.96 32.25
N TYR A 113 15.99 -35.15 31.34
CA TYR A 113 16.68 -34.07 30.63
C TYR A 113 16.30 -34.09 29.14
N ARG A 114 15.16 -33.48 28.83
CA ARG A 114 14.59 -33.47 27.48
C ARG A 114 15.00 -32.22 26.71
N VAL A 115 15.21 -32.35 25.40
CA VAL A 115 15.40 -31.24 24.46
C VAL A 115 14.44 -31.42 23.30
N TYR A 116 13.73 -30.37 22.90
CA TYR A 116 12.98 -30.37 21.65
C TYR A 116 13.80 -29.74 20.52
N LEU A 117 13.79 -30.38 19.35
CA LEU A 117 14.61 -29.98 18.19
C LEU A 117 13.86 -29.10 17.19
N GLY A 118 12.52 -29.19 17.16
CA GLY A 118 11.68 -28.46 16.22
C GLY A 118 10.25 -28.98 16.20
N CYS A 119 9.37 -28.26 15.51
CA CYS A 119 7.99 -28.67 15.30
C CYS A 119 7.87 -29.59 14.07
N VAL A 120 6.93 -30.53 14.15
CA VAL A 120 6.46 -31.32 13.01
C VAL A 120 5.06 -30.84 12.69
N PHE A 121 4.85 -30.40 11.43
CA PHE A 121 3.51 -30.05 10.98
C PHE A 121 2.62 -31.29 10.96
N ASP A 122 1.37 -31.12 11.33
CA ASP A 122 0.37 -32.15 11.11
C ASP A 122 0.15 -32.31 9.59
N GLN A 123 -0.28 -33.50 9.17
CA GLN A 123 -0.54 -33.75 7.76
C GLN A 123 -1.54 -32.72 7.23
N LEU A 124 -1.28 -32.22 6.02
CA LEU A 124 -2.16 -31.27 5.34
C LEU A 124 -2.40 -29.97 6.10
N THR A 125 -1.55 -29.53 7.03
CA THR A 125 -1.63 -28.19 7.65
C THR A 125 -0.79 -27.09 6.97
N PRO A 126 0.37 -27.38 6.32
CA PRO A 126 1.23 -26.33 5.76
C PRO A 126 0.61 -25.47 4.64
N HIS A 127 -0.51 -25.90 4.04
CA HIS A 127 -1.20 -25.13 2.99
C HIS A 127 -1.81 -23.82 3.49
N THR A 128 -1.95 -23.63 4.81
CA THR A 128 -2.38 -22.34 5.37
C THR A 128 -1.23 -21.36 5.54
N LEU A 129 0.00 -21.71 5.18
CA LEU A 129 1.10 -20.75 5.14
C LEU A 129 1.08 -19.99 3.80
N PRO A 130 1.29 -18.66 3.78
CA PRO A 130 1.68 -17.82 4.92
C PRO A 130 0.53 -17.20 5.72
N HIS A 131 -0.68 -17.03 5.16
CA HIS A 131 -1.78 -16.32 5.81
C HIS A 131 -3.14 -17.01 5.68
N GLY A 132 -3.13 -18.28 5.32
CA GLY A 132 -4.29 -19.06 4.88
C GLY A 132 -4.25 -19.33 3.38
N ARG A 133 -5.19 -20.15 2.95
CA ARG A 133 -5.34 -20.54 1.55
C ARG A 133 -6.20 -19.52 0.80
N TYR A 134 -5.70 -19.07 -0.33
CA TYR A 134 -6.49 -18.26 -1.28
C TYR A 134 -6.83 -19.16 -2.46
N MET A 135 -8.12 -19.28 -2.74
CA MET A 135 -8.63 -20.12 -3.81
C MET A 135 -9.16 -19.29 -4.96
N TYR A 136 -9.10 -19.86 -6.17
CA TYR A 136 -9.58 -19.26 -7.40
C TYR A 136 -10.70 -20.11 -8.06
N ASP A 137 -11.17 -21.18 -7.39
CA ASP A 137 -12.11 -22.19 -7.92
C ASP A 137 -13.39 -22.36 -7.07
N ASP A 138 -14.41 -23.01 -7.66
CA ASP A 138 -15.78 -23.23 -7.14
C ASP A 138 -15.94 -24.56 -6.38
N HIS A 139 -15.20 -24.76 -5.30
CA HIS A 139 -15.42 -25.97 -4.50
C HIS A 139 -16.69 -25.87 -3.65
N ASP A 140 -17.51 -26.93 -3.63
CA ASP A 140 -18.79 -27.00 -2.90
C ASP A 140 -18.65 -26.83 -1.38
N ALA A 141 -17.48 -27.17 -0.83
CA ALA A 141 -17.17 -27.02 0.60
C ALA A 141 -16.85 -25.57 1.03
N LEU A 142 -16.69 -24.64 0.08
CA LEU A 142 -16.36 -23.24 0.38
C LEU A 142 -17.61 -22.43 0.71
N GLU A 143 -17.45 -21.42 1.56
CA GLU A 143 -18.50 -20.43 1.78
C GLU A 143 -18.72 -19.59 0.50
N LYS A 144 -19.68 -19.99 -0.34
CA LYS A 144 -19.95 -19.34 -1.62
C LYS A 144 -20.72 -18.03 -1.43
N GLY A 145 -20.07 -16.91 -1.69
CA GLY A 145 -20.73 -15.60 -1.77
C GLY A 145 -21.55 -15.36 -3.05
N SER A 146 -21.36 -16.18 -4.10
CA SER A 146 -22.13 -16.20 -5.35
C SER A 146 -21.94 -17.53 -6.11
N SER A 147 -22.84 -17.86 -7.05
CA SER A 147 -22.85 -19.11 -7.85
C SER A 147 -21.78 -19.18 -8.95
N ASP A 148 -21.04 -18.10 -9.18
CA ASP A 148 -19.84 -18.10 -10.03
C ASP A 148 -18.64 -17.92 -9.09
N ALA A 149 -17.77 -18.93 -8.97
CA ALA A 149 -16.65 -18.84 -8.04
C ALA A 149 -15.70 -17.72 -8.40
N LYS A 150 -15.61 -16.79 -7.47
CA LYS A 150 -14.69 -15.67 -7.51
C LYS A 150 -13.55 -15.98 -6.56
N PRO A 151 -12.30 -15.62 -6.91
CA PRO A 151 -11.18 -15.81 -6.03
C PRO A 151 -11.41 -15.19 -4.65
N GLN A 152 -11.22 -15.98 -3.59
CA GLN A 152 -11.52 -15.62 -2.21
C GLN A 152 -10.54 -16.29 -1.24
N GLY A 153 -10.52 -15.79 -0.01
CA GLY A 153 -9.63 -16.22 1.06
C GLY A 153 -9.29 -15.05 1.98
N PRO A 154 -8.40 -15.24 2.97
CA PRO A 154 -7.74 -16.50 3.28
C PRO A 154 -8.65 -17.49 4.02
N TYR A 155 -8.53 -18.78 3.70
CA TYR A 155 -9.19 -19.90 4.37
C TYR A 155 -8.23 -20.65 5.31
N SER A 156 -8.78 -21.18 6.40
CA SER A 156 -8.14 -22.17 7.27
C SER A 156 -8.26 -23.58 6.69
N SER A 157 -7.61 -24.57 7.30
CA SER A 157 -7.73 -25.99 6.93
C SER A 157 -9.13 -26.60 7.14
N THR A 158 -10.10 -25.81 7.62
CA THR A 158 -11.49 -26.23 7.84
C THR A 158 -12.47 -25.42 6.98
N GLU A 159 -11.98 -24.81 5.91
CA GLU A 159 -12.73 -23.96 4.97
C GLU A 159 -13.40 -22.71 5.56
N LYS A 160 -12.99 -22.30 6.76
CA LYS A 160 -13.45 -21.03 7.37
C LYS A 160 -12.49 -19.89 7.07
N PHE A 161 -13.03 -18.68 6.88
CA PHE A 161 -12.23 -17.47 6.71
C PHE A 161 -11.32 -17.21 7.92
N ILE A 162 -10.10 -16.78 7.63
CA ILE A 162 -9.15 -16.30 8.64
C ILE A 162 -9.39 -14.81 8.86
N GLU A 163 -9.92 -14.49 10.04
CA GLU A 163 -10.26 -13.14 10.47
C GLU A 163 -9.23 -12.55 11.45
N PRO A 164 -9.04 -11.22 11.49
CA PRO A 164 -9.80 -10.18 10.78
C PRO A 164 -9.25 -9.86 9.38
N LEU A 165 -8.32 -10.66 8.86
CA LEU A 165 -7.64 -10.40 7.58
C LEU A 165 -8.63 -10.39 6.40
N ASN A 166 -9.52 -11.38 6.32
CA ASN A 166 -10.54 -11.43 5.27
C ASN A 166 -11.43 -10.18 5.27
N ALA A 167 -12.03 -9.83 6.41
CA ALA A 167 -12.90 -8.66 6.53
C ALA A 167 -12.16 -7.35 6.20
N ASN A 168 -10.91 -7.21 6.64
CA ASN A 168 -10.12 -6.02 6.35
C ASN A 168 -9.72 -5.92 4.87
N GLN A 169 -9.36 -7.02 4.21
CA GLN A 169 -9.10 -7.05 2.78
C GLN A 169 -10.35 -6.72 1.97
N LYS A 170 -11.52 -7.25 2.34
CA LYS A 170 -12.81 -6.89 1.74
C LYS A 170 -13.13 -5.41 1.92
N ARG A 171 -12.73 -4.79 3.03
CA ARG A 171 -12.88 -3.35 3.21
C ARG A 171 -11.88 -2.56 2.38
N ALA A 172 -10.62 -2.96 2.37
CA ALA A 172 -9.56 -2.30 1.63
C ALA A 172 -9.83 -2.33 0.14
N PHE A 173 -10.18 -3.48 -0.41
CA PHE A 173 -10.37 -3.64 -1.84
C PHE A 173 -11.86 -3.68 -2.22
N GLY A 174 -12.78 -3.45 -1.29
CA GLY A 174 -14.22 -3.42 -1.56
C GLY A 174 -14.85 -4.80 -1.81
N ASN A 175 -16.18 -4.85 -1.66
CA ASN A 175 -17.03 -6.03 -1.93
C ASN A 175 -17.81 -5.78 -3.22
N LYS A 176 -17.11 -5.64 -4.35
CA LYS A 176 -17.78 -5.54 -5.65
C LYS A 176 -17.99 -6.96 -6.13
N GLY A 177 -19.22 -7.32 -6.51
CA GLY A 177 -19.60 -8.67 -6.91
C GLY A 177 -18.96 -9.16 -8.21
N GLU A 178 -17.73 -8.77 -8.51
CA GLU A 178 -16.93 -9.09 -9.70
C GLU A 178 -15.46 -9.31 -9.29
N PRO A 179 -14.67 -10.03 -10.10
CA PRO A 179 -13.21 -10.12 -10.00
C PRO A 179 -12.53 -8.80 -9.63
N ASN A 180 -12.11 -8.67 -8.37
CA ASN A 180 -11.28 -7.54 -8.01
C ASN A 180 -9.80 -7.85 -8.26
N PHE A 181 -9.30 -7.39 -9.41
CA PHE A 181 -7.88 -7.51 -9.79
C PHE A 181 -6.93 -6.93 -8.73
N GLU A 182 -7.31 -5.79 -8.13
CA GLU A 182 -6.53 -5.10 -7.12
C GLU A 182 -6.30 -5.99 -5.88
N TRP A 183 -7.35 -6.68 -5.45
CA TRP A 183 -7.29 -7.65 -4.35
C TRP A 183 -6.45 -8.88 -4.71
N ARG A 184 -6.56 -9.41 -5.93
CA ARG A 184 -5.79 -10.59 -6.36
C ARG A 184 -4.28 -10.29 -6.34
N ASN A 185 -3.91 -9.15 -6.90
CA ASN A 185 -2.52 -8.73 -7.04
C ASN A 185 -1.92 -8.31 -5.68
N ARG A 186 -2.62 -7.48 -4.90
CA ARG A 186 -2.05 -6.89 -3.66
C ARG A 186 -2.48 -7.61 -2.39
N GLY A 187 -3.61 -8.30 -2.39
CA GLY A 187 -4.24 -8.94 -1.22
C GLY A 187 -3.95 -10.43 -1.12
N ALA A 188 -4.27 -11.20 -2.15
CA ALA A 188 -4.16 -12.66 -2.14
C ALA A 188 -2.71 -13.14 -2.09
N ASP A 189 -2.45 -14.29 -1.45
CA ASP A 189 -1.15 -14.99 -1.45
C ASP A 189 -1.27 -16.37 -2.09
N TYR A 190 -0.14 -16.90 -2.55
CA TYR A 190 -0.03 -18.31 -2.87
C TYR A 190 0.37 -19.10 -1.63
N THR A 191 -0.14 -20.32 -1.54
CA THR A 191 0.12 -21.20 -0.40
C THR A 191 1.45 -21.91 -0.54
N ALA A 192 2.09 -22.21 0.60
CA ALA A 192 3.35 -22.97 0.63
C ALA A 192 3.18 -24.45 0.30
N ALA A 193 2.00 -24.99 0.55
CA ALA A 193 1.64 -26.34 0.16
C ALA A 193 0.22 -26.36 -0.42
N ARG A 194 -0.09 -27.45 -1.11
CA ARG A 194 -1.41 -27.74 -1.66
C ARG A 194 -2.11 -28.76 -0.77
N VAL A 195 -3.43 -28.66 -0.67
CA VAL A 195 -4.29 -29.67 -0.03
C VAL A 195 -5.57 -29.75 -0.85
N ASP A 196 -6.01 -30.97 -1.15
CA ASP A 196 -7.36 -31.22 -1.65
C ASP A 196 -8.35 -31.29 -0.48
N VAL A 197 -9.49 -30.64 -0.67
CA VAL A 197 -10.60 -30.58 0.29
C VAL A 197 -11.43 -31.87 0.31
N ASP A 198 -11.44 -32.65 -0.77
CA ASP A 198 -12.13 -33.95 -0.84
C ASP A 198 -11.27 -35.12 -0.27
N GLU A 199 -9.94 -34.98 -0.31
CA GLU A 199 -8.96 -35.95 0.21
C GLU A 199 -8.18 -35.45 1.44
N LEU A 200 -8.84 -34.77 2.39
CA LEU A 200 -8.24 -34.33 3.67
C LEU A 200 -7.66 -35.46 4.55
N ASP A 201 -7.87 -36.74 4.18
CA ASP A 201 -7.35 -37.92 4.88
C ASP A 201 -6.39 -38.78 4.02
N TYR A 202 -6.06 -38.39 2.77
CA TYR A 202 -5.32 -39.25 1.82
C TYR A 202 -4.37 -38.46 0.90
N VAL A 203 -3.18 -39.00 0.60
CA VAL A 203 -2.25 -38.40 -0.39
C VAL A 203 -1.47 -39.50 -1.10
N ALA A 204 -1.85 -39.86 -2.33
CA ALA A 204 -1.02 -40.74 -3.18
C ALA A 204 -1.14 -40.51 -4.70
N GLY A 205 -1.91 -39.53 -5.18
CA GLY A 205 -2.10 -39.29 -6.62
C GLY A 205 -2.45 -37.84 -6.94
N ARG A 206 -2.51 -37.50 -8.24
CA ARG A 206 -3.08 -36.23 -8.71
C ARG A 206 -4.60 -36.27 -8.45
N VAL A 207 -5.09 -35.41 -7.58
CA VAL A 207 -6.48 -35.29 -7.14
C VAL A 207 -7.25 -34.27 -8.00
N GLN A 208 -8.55 -34.09 -7.77
CA GLN A 208 -9.41 -33.22 -8.59
C GLN A 208 -9.24 -31.72 -8.27
N ASP A 209 -9.01 -31.33 -7.00
CA ASP A 209 -8.57 -29.96 -6.64
C ASP A 209 -7.27 -29.64 -7.38
N ASP A 210 -6.32 -30.59 -7.50
CA ASP A 210 -5.47 -30.93 -8.67
C ASP A 210 -5.20 -29.91 -9.78
N LEU A 211 -6.27 -29.34 -10.29
CA LEU A 211 -6.32 -28.59 -11.51
C LEU A 211 -6.05 -27.12 -11.24
N ASP A 212 -5.00 -26.63 -11.90
CA ASP A 212 -4.78 -25.23 -12.23
C ASP A 212 -6.11 -24.48 -12.42
N ALA A 213 -6.46 -23.62 -11.47
CA ALA A 213 -7.68 -22.83 -11.56
C ALA A 213 -7.45 -21.72 -12.58
N VAL A 214 -8.15 -21.79 -13.72
CA VAL A 214 -8.03 -20.79 -14.79
C VAL A 214 -9.14 -19.75 -14.68
N HIS A 215 -8.77 -18.50 -14.44
CA HIS A 215 -9.70 -17.37 -14.44
C HIS A 215 -9.07 -16.17 -15.17
N ASP A 216 -9.76 -15.59 -16.17
CA ASP A 216 -9.24 -14.46 -16.99
C ASP A 216 -7.82 -14.69 -17.56
N ASP A 217 -7.59 -15.84 -18.20
CA ASP A 217 -6.27 -16.25 -18.73
C ASP A 217 -5.17 -16.37 -17.65
N TRP A 218 -5.55 -16.45 -16.36
CA TRP A 218 -4.65 -16.70 -15.24
C TRP A 218 -4.83 -18.10 -14.70
N THR A 219 -3.74 -18.85 -14.67
CA THR A 219 -3.66 -20.15 -14.01
C THR A 219 -3.12 -19.96 -12.59
N SER A 220 -3.97 -20.14 -11.58
CA SER A 220 -3.50 -20.21 -10.19
C SER A 220 -3.09 -21.64 -9.87
N THR A 221 -1.79 -21.82 -9.65
CA THR A 221 -1.19 -23.08 -9.20
C THR A 221 -1.00 -23.04 -7.68
N GLN A 222 -1.75 -23.86 -6.93
CA GLN A 222 -1.55 -23.96 -5.48
C GLN A 222 -0.39 -24.89 -5.13
N GLY A 223 0.39 -24.53 -4.11
CA GLY A 223 1.51 -25.35 -3.64
C GLY A 223 2.69 -25.41 -4.60
N TYR A 224 3.20 -26.60 -4.88
CA TYR A 224 4.48 -26.76 -5.57
C TYR A 224 4.34 -26.39 -7.06
N GLY A 225 5.31 -25.64 -7.57
CA GLY A 225 5.36 -25.16 -8.95
C GLY A 225 6.45 -25.86 -9.74
N VAL A 226 6.45 -25.71 -11.06
CA VAL A 226 7.58 -26.17 -11.89
C VAL A 226 8.82 -25.40 -11.46
N SER A 227 9.92 -26.11 -11.24
CA SER A 227 11.14 -25.51 -10.71
C SER A 227 11.62 -24.37 -11.58
N ARG A 228 11.83 -23.20 -10.97
CA ARG A 228 12.39 -22.05 -11.68
C ARG A 228 13.88 -22.23 -11.96
N GLN A 229 14.58 -23.00 -11.14
CA GLN A 229 16.02 -23.25 -11.28
C GLN A 229 16.29 -24.28 -12.38
N ASP A 230 15.43 -25.29 -12.50
CA ASP A 230 15.54 -26.32 -13.54
C ASP A 230 14.16 -26.66 -14.14
N PRO A 231 13.60 -25.78 -14.98
CA PRO A 231 12.24 -25.92 -15.52
C PRO A 231 12.10 -27.04 -16.56
N PHE A 232 13.21 -27.52 -17.12
CA PHE A 232 13.25 -28.61 -18.08
C PHE A 232 13.71 -29.94 -17.46
N GLY A 233 14.11 -29.91 -16.18
CA GLY A 233 14.42 -31.10 -15.42
C GLY A 233 13.20 -32.01 -15.29
N THR A 234 13.44 -33.32 -15.31
CA THR A 234 12.41 -34.34 -15.21
C THR A 234 12.66 -35.22 -14.00
N SER A 235 11.60 -35.60 -13.28
CA SER A 235 11.66 -36.62 -12.23
C SER A 235 11.16 -37.96 -12.78
N SER A 236 11.63 -39.08 -12.22
CA SER A 236 11.17 -40.43 -12.62
C SER A 236 9.69 -40.69 -12.29
N LEU A 237 9.05 -39.84 -11.48
CA LEU A 237 7.65 -39.97 -11.05
C LEU A 237 6.72 -38.98 -11.76
N VAL A 238 7.25 -37.86 -12.24
CA VAL A 238 6.51 -36.77 -12.87
C VAL A 238 7.36 -36.16 -13.97
N ASP A 239 6.81 -35.96 -15.17
CA ASP A 239 7.51 -35.45 -16.36
C ASP A 239 8.06 -34.00 -16.22
N LYS A 240 8.04 -33.42 -15.01
CA LYS A 240 8.56 -32.10 -14.68
C LYS A 240 9.17 -32.11 -13.28
N ASN A 241 10.18 -31.28 -13.06
CA ASN A 241 10.74 -31.01 -11.74
C ASN A 241 9.85 -29.99 -11.01
N TYR A 242 9.38 -30.34 -9.81
CA TYR A 242 8.55 -29.46 -8.98
C TYR A 242 9.28 -29.11 -7.67
N ASP A 243 9.25 -27.85 -7.27
CA ASP A 243 9.74 -27.37 -5.98
C ASP A 243 8.69 -26.49 -5.28
N SER A 244 8.92 -26.15 -4.01
CA SER A 244 8.10 -25.17 -3.31
C SER A 244 8.55 -23.77 -3.70
N PRO A 245 7.72 -22.98 -4.40
CA PRO A 245 8.08 -21.62 -4.78
C PRO A 245 7.83 -20.60 -3.67
N VAL A 246 7.14 -20.98 -2.59
CA VAL A 246 6.85 -20.09 -1.46
C VAL A 246 7.72 -20.44 -0.28
N TYR A 247 8.40 -19.44 0.25
CA TYR A 247 9.14 -19.50 1.51
C TYR A 247 8.50 -18.52 2.47
N SER A 248 8.23 -18.94 3.71
CA SER A 248 7.63 -18.02 4.67
C SER A 248 8.00 -18.32 6.11
N PHE A 249 7.94 -17.26 6.91
CA PHE A 249 7.93 -17.32 8.35
C PHE A 249 6.61 -16.71 8.83
N THR A 250 5.82 -17.50 9.56
CA THR A 250 4.54 -17.06 10.11
C THR A 250 4.56 -17.28 11.61
N SER A 251 4.36 -16.19 12.35
CA SER A 251 4.21 -16.25 13.80
C SER A 251 2.86 -16.89 14.17
N PRO A 252 2.70 -17.44 15.38
CA PRO A 252 1.43 -18.00 15.85
C PRO A 252 0.24 -17.01 15.86
N GLY A 253 0.52 -15.71 15.86
CA GLY A 253 -0.49 -14.66 15.70
C GLY A 253 -0.75 -14.24 14.25
N PHE A 254 -0.17 -14.93 13.27
CA PHE A 254 -0.30 -14.66 11.82
C PHE A 254 0.31 -13.34 11.32
N HIS A 255 1.31 -12.79 12.02
CA HIS A 255 2.28 -11.92 11.34
C HIS A 255 3.18 -12.79 10.48
N SER A 256 3.43 -12.38 9.24
CA SER A 256 4.29 -13.14 8.35
C SER A 256 5.26 -12.29 7.53
N PHE A 257 6.31 -13.00 7.13
CA PHE A 257 7.23 -12.63 6.07
C PHE A 257 7.21 -13.76 5.04
N SER A 258 6.98 -13.44 3.77
CA SER A 258 6.88 -14.45 2.71
C SER A 258 7.57 -13.99 1.43
N MET A 259 8.19 -14.94 0.75
CA MET A 259 8.73 -14.82 -0.61
C MET A 259 8.01 -15.82 -1.51
N ASP A 260 7.74 -15.41 -2.74
CA ASP A 260 7.21 -16.27 -3.80
C ASP A 260 8.06 -16.08 -5.05
N ASP A 261 8.58 -17.18 -5.60
CA ASP A 261 9.52 -17.18 -6.73
C ASP A 261 8.82 -17.41 -8.09
N ARG A 262 7.49 -17.64 -8.11
CA ARG A 262 6.70 -17.83 -9.34
C ARG A 262 6.85 -16.62 -10.26
N MET A 263 7.00 -16.84 -11.57
CA MET A 263 7.18 -15.74 -12.53
C MET A 263 5.99 -14.77 -12.55
N GLU A 264 4.81 -15.31 -12.32
CA GLU A 264 3.55 -14.60 -12.29
C GLU A 264 3.27 -13.94 -10.92
N ASN A 265 4.02 -14.28 -9.86
CA ASN A 265 3.80 -13.71 -8.54
C ASN A 265 5.11 -13.45 -7.79
N ASN A 266 6.16 -13.07 -8.50
CA ASN A 266 7.52 -12.99 -8.01
C ASN A 266 7.64 -11.80 -7.06
N ARG A 267 7.61 -12.05 -5.75
CA ARG A 267 7.49 -10.96 -4.77
C ARG A 267 7.89 -11.35 -3.36
N VAL A 268 8.17 -10.31 -2.58
CA VAL A 268 8.43 -10.38 -1.15
C VAL A 268 7.40 -9.56 -0.41
N ARG A 269 6.87 -10.11 0.68
CA ARG A 269 5.79 -9.49 1.46
C ARG A 269 6.06 -9.59 2.95
N PHE A 270 5.84 -8.47 3.63
CA PHE A 270 5.61 -8.44 5.08
C PHE A 270 4.14 -8.11 5.32
N ARG A 271 3.47 -8.90 6.17
CA ARG A 271 2.10 -8.61 6.55
C ARG A 271 1.82 -8.94 8.00
N THR A 272 0.97 -8.11 8.60
CA THR A 272 0.47 -8.29 9.96
C THR A 272 -0.80 -9.11 9.99
N THR A 273 -1.14 -9.66 11.16
CA THR A 273 -2.38 -10.40 11.43
C THR A 273 -3.65 -9.75 10.87
N SER A 274 -3.74 -8.42 10.91
CA SER A 274 -4.92 -7.68 10.45
C SER A 274 -4.91 -7.32 8.97
N GLY A 275 -3.74 -7.36 8.31
CA GLY A 275 -3.59 -7.07 6.88
C GLY A 275 -2.77 -5.84 6.51
N HIS A 276 -2.16 -5.11 7.47
CA HIS A 276 -1.14 -4.11 7.11
C HIS A 276 -0.03 -4.79 6.34
N GLN A 277 0.44 -4.20 5.25
CA GLN A 277 1.43 -4.85 4.39
C GLN A 277 2.44 -3.90 3.80
N ILE A 278 3.61 -4.48 3.51
CA ILE A 278 4.63 -3.98 2.60
C ILE A 278 4.83 -5.09 1.57
N LEU A 279 4.74 -4.73 0.30
CA LEU A 279 4.84 -5.63 -0.85
C LEU A 279 5.88 -5.08 -1.82
N MET A 280 6.83 -5.91 -2.20
CA MET A 280 7.82 -5.66 -3.25
C MET A 280 7.62 -6.74 -4.31
N ASP A 281 7.19 -6.37 -5.50
CA ASP A 281 6.70 -7.29 -6.52
C ASP A 281 7.40 -7.02 -7.86
N ASP A 282 8.23 -7.98 -8.27
CA ASP A 282 9.01 -7.97 -9.50
C ASP A 282 8.14 -8.28 -10.72
N THR A 283 7.04 -9.02 -10.56
CA THR A 283 6.16 -9.36 -11.69
C THR A 283 5.45 -8.12 -12.24
N ASN A 284 5.01 -7.24 -11.34
CA ASN A 284 4.34 -5.99 -11.72
C ASN A 284 5.24 -4.75 -11.59
N GLU A 285 6.53 -4.95 -11.25
CA GLU A 285 7.53 -3.92 -10.96
C GLU A 285 6.96 -2.81 -10.08
N ARG A 286 6.70 -3.16 -8.82
CA ARG A 286 6.08 -2.24 -7.86
C ARG A 286 6.57 -2.40 -6.43
N ILE A 287 6.47 -1.31 -5.69
CA ILE A 287 6.53 -1.30 -4.23
C ILE A 287 5.20 -0.73 -3.71
N TYR A 288 4.56 -1.44 -2.79
CA TYR A 288 3.26 -1.08 -2.27
C TYR A 288 3.20 -1.21 -0.75
N ILE A 289 2.79 -0.14 -0.07
CA ILE A 289 2.64 -0.10 1.38
C ILE A 289 1.22 0.35 1.67
N GLN A 290 0.47 -0.42 2.48
CA GLN A 290 -0.89 -0.06 2.85
C GLN A 290 -1.23 -0.38 4.30
N THR A 291 -2.19 0.38 4.81
CA THR A 291 -2.94 0.00 6.01
C THR A 291 -3.90 -1.14 5.70
N ALA A 292 -4.22 -1.97 6.72
CA ALA A 292 -5.07 -3.16 6.57
C ALA A 292 -6.42 -2.93 5.86
N LYS A 293 -6.98 -1.72 6.00
CA LYS A 293 -8.31 -1.36 5.52
C LYS A 293 -8.30 -0.43 4.30
N GLY A 294 -7.14 -0.15 3.69
CA GLY A 294 -7.05 0.68 2.47
C GLY A 294 -7.16 2.20 2.69
N ASN A 295 -7.36 2.67 3.93
CA ASN A 295 -7.51 4.11 4.23
C ASN A 295 -6.27 4.96 3.90
N ASN A 296 -5.09 4.34 3.86
CA ASN A 296 -3.84 5.00 3.48
C ASN A 296 -2.96 3.99 2.76
N TRP A 297 -2.36 4.43 1.66
CA TRP A 297 -1.41 3.64 0.89
C TRP A 297 -0.46 4.53 0.09
N ILE A 298 0.70 3.96 -0.24
CA ILE A 298 1.68 4.51 -1.16
C ILE A 298 2.08 3.42 -2.14
N GLU A 299 2.18 3.78 -3.41
CA GLU A 299 2.57 2.91 -4.50
C GLU A 299 3.64 3.57 -5.36
N ILE A 300 4.67 2.80 -5.70
CA ILE A 300 5.72 3.16 -6.64
C ILE A 300 5.69 2.09 -7.74
N ASP A 301 5.61 2.49 -9.01
CA ASP A 301 5.43 1.55 -10.12
C ASP A 301 6.48 1.69 -11.25
N GLU A 302 6.51 0.68 -12.14
CA GLU A 302 7.33 0.59 -13.37
C GLU A 302 7.29 1.84 -14.26
N ASN A 303 6.14 2.54 -14.28
CA ASN A 303 5.97 3.71 -15.13
C ASN A 303 6.68 4.95 -14.52
N GLY A 304 7.31 4.81 -13.36
CA GLY A 304 7.89 5.91 -12.59
C GLY A 304 6.83 6.75 -11.87
N THR A 305 5.61 6.23 -11.72
CA THR A 305 4.54 6.92 -11.00
C THR A 305 4.66 6.62 -9.52
N ILE A 306 4.45 7.67 -8.71
CA ILE A 306 4.28 7.54 -7.27
C ILE A 306 2.88 8.04 -6.94
N ASP A 307 2.02 7.14 -6.49
CA ASP A 307 0.66 7.44 -6.08
C ASP A 307 0.56 7.35 -4.54
N ILE A 308 -0.04 8.36 -3.92
CA ILE A 308 -0.18 8.48 -2.46
C ILE A 308 -1.62 8.85 -2.14
N TYR A 309 -2.25 8.07 -1.25
CA TYR A 309 -3.60 8.33 -0.77
C TYR A 309 -3.67 8.34 0.76
N SER A 310 -4.47 9.27 1.31
CA SER A 310 -4.90 9.28 2.70
C SER A 310 -6.35 9.70 2.79
N ALA A 311 -7.17 8.91 3.48
CA ALA A 311 -8.59 9.19 3.72
C ALA A 311 -8.85 10.38 4.67
N ASN A 312 -7.80 11.01 5.22
CA ASN A 312 -7.94 12.15 6.13
C ASN A 312 -7.04 13.31 5.71
N ARG A 313 -5.73 13.24 6.02
CA ARG A 313 -4.80 14.34 5.77
C ARG A 313 -3.38 13.86 5.54
N ILE A 314 -2.66 14.61 4.72
CA ILE A 314 -1.21 14.47 4.54
C ILE A 314 -0.57 15.72 5.14
N ASN A 315 0.26 15.54 6.17
CA ASN A 315 1.02 16.62 6.79
C ASN A 315 2.50 16.47 6.41
N VAL A 316 3.09 17.51 5.85
CA VAL A 316 4.51 17.53 5.48
C VAL A 316 5.18 18.72 6.17
N ARG A 317 6.29 18.47 6.87
CA ARG A 317 7.10 19.50 7.51
C ARG A 317 8.58 19.19 7.29
N SER A 318 9.33 20.17 6.80
CA SER A 318 10.80 20.16 6.76
C SER A 318 11.32 21.21 7.74
N ALA A 319 12.47 20.94 8.37
CA ALA A 319 13.19 21.93 9.19
C ALA A 319 14.03 22.90 8.34
N GLN A 320 14.24 22.54 7.08
CA GLN A 320 14.94 23.33 6.07
C GLN A 320 13.98 23.47 4.89
N ASP A 321 14.49 23.40 3.66
CA ASP A 321 13.70 23.63 2.46
C ASP A 321 12.75 22.47 2.14
N MET A 322 11.67 22.81 1.41
CA MET A 322 10.85 21.87 0.64
C MET A 322 10.84 22.35 -0.81
N ASN A 323 11.39 21.55 -1.72
CA ASN A 323 11.56 21.92 -3.12
C ASN A 323 10.67 21.05 -4.02
N PHE A 324 10.04 21.66 -5.03
CA PHE A 324 9.25 20.97 -6.05
C PHE A 324 9.68 21.45 -7.45
N THR A 325 10.13 20.52 -8.29
CA THR A 325 10.58 20.79 -9.66
C THR A 325 9.93 19.80 -10.63
N SER A 326 9.43 20.29 -11.77
CA SER A 326 8.87 19.46 -12.84
C SER A 326 9.18 20.07 -14.21
N ASP A 327 9.60 19.25 -15.17
CA ASP A 327 9.88 19.68 -16.56
C ASP A 327 8.62 20.03 -17.34
N LYS A 328 7.44 19.60 -16.85
CA LYS A 328 6.15 19.86 -17.49
C LYS A 328 5.31 20.83 -16.66
N THR A 329 4.60 20.32 -15.65
CA THR A 329 3.62 21.12 -14.91
C THR A 329 3.52 20.67 -13.46
N ILE A 330 3.32 21.64 -12.56
CA ILE A 330 2.84 21.40 -11.19
C ILE A 330 1.40 21.94 -11.12
N ARG A 331 0.47 21.15 -10.58
CA ARG A 331 -0.95 21.51 -10.47
C ARG A 331 -1.42 21.34 -9.03
N PHE A 332 -2.18 22.31 -8.54
CA PHE A 332 -2.80 22.28 -7.21
C PHE A 332 -4.31 22.46 -7.37
N THR A 333 -5.09 21.61 -6.71
CA THR A 333 -6.56 21.66 -6.75
C THR A 333 -7.10 21.32 -5.36
N ALA A 334 -8.00 22.15 -4.84
CA ALA A 334 -8.68 21.96 -3.57
C ALA A 334 -10.12 22.47 -3.69
N GLN A 335 -11.07 21.79 -3.04
CA GLN A 335 -12.50 22.16 -3.13
C GLN A 335 -12.84 23.40 -2.30
N GLU A 336 -12.21 23.57 -1.13
CA GLU A 336 -12.51 24.67 -0.21
C GLU A 336 -11.59 25.87 -0.41
N GLY A 337 -10.28 25.64 -0.53
CA GLY A 337 -9.33 26.75 -0.72
C GLY A 337 -7.87 26.32 -0.76
N ILE A 338 -7.03 27.23 -1.25
CA ILE A 338 -5.57 27.15 -1.19
C ILE A 338 -5.10 28.36 -0.39
N HIS A 339 -4.49 28.11 0.77
CA HIS A 339 -3.99 29.16 1.67
C HIS A 339 -2.46 29.17 1.66
N MET A 340 -1.86 30.36 1.46
CA MET A 340 -0.41 30.56 1.46
C MET A 340 -0.07 31.68 2.44
N TYR A 341 0.87 31.41 3.34
CA TYR A 341 1.35 32.38 4.31
C TYR A 341 2.86 32.22 4.49
N THR A 342 3.56 33.34 4.58
CA THR A 342 4.98 33.44 4.89
C THR A 342 5.22 34.77 5.61
N PRO A 343 6.09 34.81 6.65
CA PRO A 343 6.38 36.05 7.35
C PRO A 343 7.29 37.02 6.57
N ASP A 344 7.88 36.57 5.45
CA ASP A 344 8.82 37.36 4.65
C ASP A 344 8.25 37.67 3.26
N GLU A 345 8.52 36.83 2.25
CA GLU A 345 8.14 37.11 0.86
C GLU A 345 7.49 35.95 0.10
N ILE A 346 6.62 36.31 -0.85
CA ILE A 346 6.12 35.43 -1.92
C ILE A 346 6.55 36.04 -3.26
N ARG A 347 7.28 35.27 -4.08
CA ARG A 347 7.70 35.67 -5.43
C ARG A 347 7.01 34.83 -6.50
N MET A 348 6.49 35.48 -7.53
CA MET A 348 5.85 34.84 -8.69
C MET A 348 6.43 35.42 -9.97
N HIS A 349 6.96 34.56 -10.86
CA HIS A 349 7.53 34.98 -12.13
C HIS A 349 7.20 33.95 -13.22
N ALA A 350 6.68 34.43 -14.35
CA ALA A 350 6.41 33.64 -15.54
C ALA A 350 7.01 34.34 -16.76
N LYS A 351 7.63 33.57 -17.69
CA LYS A 351 8.18 34.10 -18.95
C LYS A 351 7.10 34.51 -19.96
N LYS A 352 5.89 33.99 -19.81
CA LYS A 352 4.72 34.33 -20.62
C LYS A 352 3.73 35.09 -19.75
N ASP A 353 2.66 34.45 -19.33
CA ASP A 353 1.53 35.12 -18.68
C ASP A 353 1.35 34.65 -17.23
N ILE A 354 0.92 35.56 -16.37
CA ILE A 354 0.27 35.25 -15.09
C ILE A 354 -1.21 35.58 -15.26
N ASN A 355 -2.08 34.56 -15.18
CA ASN A 355 -3.53 34.71 -15.28
C ASN A 355 -4.16 34.63 -13.89
N ILE A 356 -5.03 35.58 -13.55
CA ILE A 356 -5.81 35.59 -12.31
C ILE A 356 -7.28 35.76 -12.68
N LEU A 357 -8.06 34.70 -12.50
CA LEU A 357 -9.51 34.68 -12.74
C LEU A 357 -10.23 34.25 -11.47
N THR A 358 -11.30 34.98 -11.13
CA THR A 358 -12.23 34.68 -10.04
C THR A 358 -13.63 34.99 -10.54
N GLU A 359 -14.60 34.17 -10.15
CA GLU A 359 -16.02 34.38 -10.49
C GLU A 359 -16.67 35.46 -9.61
N GLN A 360 -15.99 35.87 -8.53
CA GLN A 360 -16.49 36.88 -7.59
C GLN A 360 -15.58 38.10 -7.55
N SER A 361 -14.65 38.16 -6.58
CA SER A 361 -13.87 39.38 -6.31
C SER A 361 -12.39 39.07 -6.17
N ILE A 362 -11.56 40.00 -6.63
CA ILE A 362 -10.15 40.11 -6.24
C ILE A 362 -10.07 41.17 -5.15
N ARG A 363 -9.39 40.86 -4.04
CA ARG A 363 -9.11 41.81 -2.96
C ARG A 363 -7.60 41.89 -2.77
N ALA A 364 -7.04 43.08 -2.95
CA ALA A 364 -5.62 43.34 -2.77
C ALA A 364 -5.45 44.49 -1.78
N HIS A 365 -4.60 44.29 -0.78
CA HIS A 365 -4.26 45.29 0.22
C HIS A 365 -2.77 45.20 0.54
N SER A 366 -2.06 46.29 0.31
CA SER A 366 -0.71 46.50 0.82
C SER A 366 -0.80 47.51 1.97
N LEU A 367 -0.17 47.19 3.10
CA LEU A 367 -0.11 48.11 4.25
C LEU A 367 0.78 49.33 3.98
N GLN A 368 1.57 49.28 2.91
CA GLN A 368 2.43 50.35 2.45
C GLN A 368 2.07 50.68 1.00
N SER A 369 3.03 50.55 0.08
CA SER A 369 2.86 50.90 -1.32
C SER A 369 2.38 49.73 -2.17
N THR A 370 1.68 50.04 -3.25
CA THR A 370 1.46 49.12 -4.38
C THR A 370 2.09 49.75 -5.61
N TYR A 371 2.99 49.03 -6.28
CA TYR A 371 3.63 49.48 -7.52
C TYR A 371 3.13 48.62 -8.68
N LEU A 372 2.69 49.27 -9.75
CA LEU A 372 2.27 48.63 -10.99
C LEU A 372 3.02 49.27 -12.15
N GLN A 373 3.72 48.44 -12.94
CA GLN A 373 4.45 48.88 -14.12
C GLN A 373 4.18 47.88 -15.25
N ALA A 374 3.98 48.41 -16.46
CA ALA A 374 4.05 47.66 -17.69
C ALA A 374 4.83 48.48 -18.72
N ASP A 375 5.70 47.82 -19.50
CA ASP A 375 6.48 48.49 -20.54
C ASP A 375 5.62 48.90 -21.75
N GLN A 376 4.44 48.29 -21.87
CA GLN A 376 3.44 48.65 -22.89
C GLN A 376 2.24 49.34 -22.23
N ASN A 377 1.21 48.58 -21.88
CA ASN A 377 -0.07 49.15 -21.43
C ASN A 377 -0.45 48.62 -20.05
N ILE A 378 -0.97 49.51 -19.20
CA ILE A 378 -1.81 49.16 -18.07
C ILE A 378 -3.23 49.55 -18.45
N GLN A 379 -4.18 48.62 -18.38
CA GLN A 379 -5.59 48.87 -18.72
C GLN A 379 -6.48 48.48 -17.54
N PHE A 380 -7.43 49.35 -17.21
CA PHE A 380 -8.45 49.08 -16.20
C PHE A 380 -9.83 49.12 -16.86
N LYS A 381 -10.56 48.01 -16.75
CA LYS A 381 -11.92 47.89 -17.26
C LYS A 381 -12.87 47.51 -16.11
N ALA A 382 -13.85 48.34 -15.86
CA ALA A 382 -14.94 48.06 -14.92
C ALA A 382 -16.29 48.09 -15.67
N GLY A 383 -17.14 47.08 -15.46
CA GLY A 383 -18.43 46.98 -16.14
C GLY A 383 -19.51 47.95 -15.62
N THR A 384 -19.30 48.55 -14.44
CA THR A 384 -20.31 49.41 -13.78
C THR A 384 -19.71 50.73 -13.34
N SER A 385 -18.69 50.72 -12.49
CA SER A 385 -18.09 51.95 -11.96
C SER A 385 -16.62 51.74 -11.64
N TYR A 386 -15.84 52.82 -11.75
CA TYR A 386 -14.44 52.88 -11.35
C TYR A 386 -14.30 53.98 -10.30
N PHE A 387 -13.84 53.62 -9.10
CA PHE A 387 -13.68 54.56 -7.98
C PHE A 387 -12.20 54.73 -7.67
N LEU A 388 -11.77 55.98 -7.55
CA LEU A 388 -10.44 56.37 -7.10
C LEU A 388 -10.58 57.30 -5.90
N ASN A 389 -9.83 57.01 -4.85
CA ASN A 389 -9.74 57.84 -3.66
C ASN A 389 -8.29 57.84 -3.17
N ALA A 390 -7.73 59.03 -2.98
CA ALA A 390 -6.47 59.23 -2.31
C ALA A 390 -6.65 60.30 -1.23
N ALA A 391 -6.08 60.08 -0.05
CA ALA A 391 -6.23 60.99 1.09
C ALA A 391 -5.47 62.32 0.91
N GLN A 392 -4.38 62.31 0.12
CA GLN A 392 -3.53 63.48 -0.08
C GLN A 392 -3.63 64.01 -1.51
N GLU A 393 -3.26 63.19 -2.49
CA GLU A 393 -3.15 63.65 -3.88
C GLU A 393 -3.39 62.51 -4.87
N ILE A 394 -3.88 62.88 -6.05
CA ILE A 394 -3.87 62.05 -7.26
C ILE A 394 -3.06 62.82 -8.31
N ASN A 395 -1.95 62.23 -8.76
CA ASN A 395 -1.08 62.80 -9.78
C ASN A 395 -1.16 61.98 -11.08
N GLU A 396 -1.61 62.60 -12.16
CA GLU A 396 -1.67 61.99 -13.51
C GLU A 396 -0.71 62.71 -14.46
N LYS A 397 0.31 61.99 -14.93
CA LYS A 397 1.29 62.51 -15.89
C LYS A 397 1.27 61.69 -17.17
N CYS A 398 1.03 62.35 -18.30
CA CYS A 398 1.09 61.75 -19.63
C CYS A 398 2.13 62.46 -20.50
N GLY A 399 2.81 61.72 -21.40
CA GLY A 399 3.78 62.29 -22.34
C GLY A 399 3.15 62.82 -23.63
N SER A 400 1.93 62.41 -23.93
CA SER A 400 1.12 62.86 -25.06
C SER A 400 -0.25 63.30 -24.52
N ASP A 401 -1.35 62.70 -24.98
CA ASP A 401 -2.69 63.15 -24.61
C ASP A 401 -3.20 62.47 -23.32
N LEU A 402 -3.75 63.26 -22.40
CA LEU A 402 -4.71 62.78 -21.41
C LEU A 402 -6.12 62.97 -21.97
N LYS A 403 -6.86 61.87 -22.15
CA LYS A 403 -8.23 61.90 -22.70
C LYS A 403 -9.22 61.44 -21.63
N ILE A 404 -10.19 62.29 -21.32
CA ILE A 404 -11.30 61.99 -20.42
C ILE A 404 -12.60 62.18 -21.20
N SER A 405 -13.43 61.15 -21.23
CA SER A 405 -14.72 61.19 -21.93
C SER A 405 -15.80 60.59 -21.06
N SER A 406 -16.92 61.30 -20.91
CA SER A 406 -18.12 60.85 -20.22
C SER A 406 -19.29 60.90 -21.21
N GLY A 407 -20.15 59.88 -21.19
CA GLY A 407 -21.36 59.85 -22.03
C GLY A 407 -22.46 60.80 -21.56
N ALA A 408 -22.30 61.41 -20.37
CA ALA A 408 -23.24 62.38 -19.82
C ALA A 408 -22.48 63.65 -19.37
N THR A 409 -22.18 63.77 -18.08
CA THR A 409 -21.52 64.95 -17.50
C THR A 409 -20.14 64.62 -16.99
N ILE A 410 -19.26 65.64 -16.98
CA ILE A 410 -18.02 65.66 -16.20
C ILE A 410 -18.21 66.75 -15.15
N HIS A 411 -17.99 66.42 -13.87
CA HIS A 411 -18.07 67.36 -12.76
C HIS A 411 -16.67 67.58 -12.18
N LEU A 412 -16.28 68.84 -12.00
CA LEU A 412 -15.03 69.22 -11.36
C LEU A 412 -15.39 70.08 -10.14
N ASN A 413 -14.93 69.66 -8.96
CA ASN A 413 -15.15 70.38 -7.72
C ASN A 413 -13.83 70.53 -6.98
N ALA A 414 -13.38 71.77 -6.79
CA ALA A 414 -12.18 72.10 -6.04
C ALA A 414 -12.53 73.04 -4.88
N GLY A 415 -11.94 72.81 -3.71
CA GLY A 415 -12.20 73.64 -2.52
C GLY A 415 -11.54 75.02 -2.57
N VAL A 416 -10.55 75.21 -3.46
CA VAL A 416 -9.83 76.48 -3.64
C VAL A 416 -9.91 76.90 -5.10
N ASP A 417 -9.04 76.36 -5.97
CA ASP A 417 -8.94 76.76 -7.37
C ASP A 417 -9.00 75.56 -8.33
N ILE A 418 -9.53 75.81 -9.53
CA ILE A 418 -9.28 74.99 -10.73
C ILE A 418 -8.30 75.78 -11.58
N LEU A 419 -7.07 75.25 -11.73
CA LEU A 419 -6.01 75.89 -12.48
C LEU A 419 -5.75 75.13 -13.77
N GLU A 420 -5.91 75.82 -14.91
CA GLU A 420 -5.66 75.28 -16.24
C GLU A 420 -4.58 76.10 -16.93
N THR A 421 -3.61 75.45 -17.54
CA THR A 421 -2.54 76.12 -18.27
C THR A 421 -2.18 75.32 -19.52
N ALA A 422 -2.19 75.99 -20.66
CA ALA A 422 -1.78 75.42 -21.94
C ALA A 422 -0.80 76.38 -22.62
N ALA A 423 0.20 75.85 -23.32
CA ALA A 423 1.18 76.65 -24.05
C ALA A 423 0.54 77.46 -25.20
N ASN A 424 -0.52 76.91 -25.79
CA ASN A 424 -1.24 77.52 -26.91
C ASN A 424 -2.63 78.01 -26.47
N ASN A 425 -3.60 77.11 -26.35
CA ASN A 425 -5.01 77.48 -26.16
C ASN A 425 -5.71 76.59 -25.10
N VAL A 426 -6.69 77.17 -24.41
CA VAL A 426 -7.73 76.46 -23.64
C VAL A 426 -9.07 76.65 -24.36
N HIS A 427 -9.73 75.55 -24.73
CA HIS A 427 -11.01 75.59 -25.45
C HIS A 427 -12.16 75.10 -24.56
N MET A 428 -13.12 75.96 -24.22
CA MET A 428 -14.29 75.59 -23.40
C MET A 428 -15.57 75.25 -24.20
N GLN A 429 -15.59 75.56 -25.50
CA GLN A 429 -16.61 75.20 -26.50
C GLN A 429 -15.97 75.17 -27.91
N GLY A 430 -14.76 74.62 -28.01
CA GLY A 430 -13.99 74.57 -29.25
C GLY A 430 -14.39 73.41 -30.17
N PRO A 431 -13.54 73.04 -31.14
CA PRO A 431 -13.73 71.83 -31.95
C PRO A 431 -13.96 70.58 -31.09
N ALA A 432 -14.64 69.58 -31.64
CA ALA A 432 -14.94 68.34 -30.93
C ALA A 432 -13.67 67.67 -30.38
N ALA A 433 -13.69 67.31 -29.09
CA ALA A 433 -12.57 66.64 -28.43
C ALA A 433 -12.42 65.19 -28.91
N THR A 434 -11.18 64.70 -28.97
CA THR A 434 -10.91 63.29 -29.28
C THR A 434 -11.34 62.39 -28.12
N VAL A 435 -12.21 61.42 -28.40
CA VAL A 435 -12.77 60.50 -27.39
C VAL A 435 -11.69 59.56 -26.82
N ALA A 436 -11.79 59.24 -25.53
CA ALA A 436 -10.94 58.25 -24.87
C ALA A 436 -11.17 56.83 -25.42
N SER A 437 -10.10 56.06 -25.56
CA SER A 437 -10.18 54.67 -26.01
C SER A 437 -10.73 53.75 -24.91
N ASN A 438 -11.47 52.71 -25.29
CA ASN A 438 -11.91 51.68 -24.36
C ASN A 438 -10.75 50.76 -23.95
N ALA A 439 -10.74 50.35 -22.68
CA ALA A 439 -9.93 49.23 -22.23
C ALA A 439 -10.42 47.92 -22.87
N GLN A 440 -9.48 47.07 -23.27
CA GLN A 440 -9.70 45.77 -23.87
C GLN A 440 -10.08 44.72 -22.80
N GLN A 441 -10.67 43.60 -23.24
CA GLN A 441 -10.90 42.48 -22.34
C GLN A 441 -9.57 41.77 -22.04
N PRO A 442 -9.30 41.37 -20.79
CA PRO A 442 -8.00 40.81 -20.38
C PRO A 442 -7.69 39.39 -20.89
N ASN A 443 -8.62 38.70 -21.55
CA ASN A 443 -8.44 37.35 -22.13
C ASN A 443 -7.90 36.31 -21.12
N GLU A 444 -8.41 36.36 -19.89
CA GLU A 444 -8.03 35.50 -18.79
C GLU A 444 -8.33 34.02 -19.06
N GLN A 445 -7.47 33.12 -18.54
CA GLN A 445 -7.55 31.68 -18.77
C GLN A 445 -7.95 30.92 -17.48
N LYS A 446 -8.71 29.83 -17.62
CA LYS A 446 -9.03 28.92 -16.51
C LYS A 446 -7.80 28.08 -16.13
N ALA A 447 -7.57 27.89 -14.84
CA ALA A 447 -6.54 26.98 -14.33
C ALA A 447 -6.91 25.51 -14.60
N PHE A 448 -5.91 24.70 -14.96
CA PHE A 448 -6.07 23.25 -15.11
C PHE A 448 -6.10 22.53 -13.76
N TRP A 449 -6.91 21.49 -13.67
CA TRP A 449 -7.05 20.61 -12.52
C TRP A 449 -5.95 19.53 -12.51
N THR A 450 -5.73 18.92 -11.35
CA THR A 450 -4.85 17.75 -11.20
C THR A 450 -5.27 16.63 -12.15
N SER A 451 -4.27 16.02 -12.81
CA SER A 451 -4.52 15.05 -13.89
C SER A 451 -4.69 13.62 -13.43
N ARG A 452 -4.35 13.28 -12.19
CA ARG A 452 -4.44 11.93 -11.61
C ARG A 452 -4.73 12.09 -10.13
N VAL A 453 -5.72 11.38 -9.62
CA VAL A 453 -6.26 11.58 -8.27
C VAL A 453 -6.41 10.20 -7.60
N PRO A 454 -5.41 9.75 -6.82
CA PRO A 454 -5.50 8.54 -6.00
C PRO A 454 -6.71 8.59 -5.06
N ASP A 455 -7.35 7.43 -4.87
CA ASP A 455 -8.51 7.28 -3.98
C ASP A 455 -8.38 6.01 -3.11
N HIS A 456 -9.36 5.79 -2.24
CA HIS A 456 -9.49 4.57 -1.44
C HIS A 456 -9.49 3.35 -2.36
N GLU A 457 -8.81 2.28 -1.93
CA GLU A 457 -8.82 1.03 -2.67
C GLU A 457 -10.26 0.44 -2.77
N PRO A 458 -10.63 -0.26 -3.84
CA PRO A 458 -9.85 -0.44 -5.05
C PRO A 458 -9.89 0.84 -5.91
N TRP A 459 -8.72 1.33 -6.31
CA TRP A 459 -8.62 2.52 -7.18
C TRP A 459 -8.26 2.14 -8.62
N ALA A 460 -8.93 2.79 -9.58
CA ALA A 460 -8.77 2.54 -11.01
C ALA A 460 -7.43 3.02 -11.59
N ARG A 461 -6.56 3.69 -10.82
CA ARG A 461 -5.22 4.12 -11.27
C ARG A 461 -5.19 4.78 -12.65
N THR A 462 -6.17 5.65 -12.87
CA THR A 462 -6.40 6.32 -14.15
C THR A 462 -6.27 7.82 -13.97
N SER A 463 -5.75 8.48 -15.00
CA SER A 463 -5.82 9.93 -15.08
C SER A 463 -7.24 10.42 -15.31
N THR A 464 -7.42 11.73 -15.22
CA THR A 464 -8.66 12.40 -15.53
C THR A 464 -8.82 12.55 -17.04
N LYS A 465 -10.06 12.42 -17.51
CA LYS A 465 -10.45 12.49 -18.93
C LYS A 465 -10.05 13.80 -19.61
N ASP A 466 -10.10 14.91 -18.88
CA ASP A 466 -9.67 16.22 -19.37
C ASP A 466 -9.06 17.07 -18.24
N ASN A 467 -8.69 18.32 -18.56
CA ASN A 467 -7.99 19.22 -17.66
C ASN A 467 -8.90 19.99 -16.68
N PHE A 468 -10.22 19.82 -16.72
CA PHE A 468 -11.16 20.62 -15.93
C PHE A 468 -12.18 19.76 -15.17
N THR A 469 -11.95 18.46 -15.10
CA THR A 469 -12.75 17.54 -14.30
C THR A 469 -11.89 16.45 -13.68
N HIS A 470 -12.36 15.89 -12.57
CA HIS A 470 -11.80 14.69 -11.94
C HIS A 470 -12.51 13.40 -12.41
N GLN A 471 -13.31 13.46 -13.47
CA GLN A 471 -13.85 12.24 -14.08
C GLN A 471 -12.71 11.38 -14.62
N PRO A 472 -12.65 10.08 -14.27
CA PRO A 472 -11.60 9.19 -14.73
C PRO A 472 -11.62 9.04 -16.25
N GLU A 473 -10.45 8.93 -16.87
CA GLU A 473 -10.28 8.72 -18.31
C GLU A 473 -10.88 7.37 -18.74
N PHE A 474 -10.67 6.35 -17.91
CA PHE A 474 -11.23 5.03 -18.11
C PHE A 474 -12.03 4.58 -16.88
N PRO A 475 -13.16 3.90 -17.06
CA PRO A 475 -13.83 3.26 -15.94
C PRO A 475 -12.97 2.12 -15.37
N TYR A 476 -13.20 1.78 -14.11
CA TYR A 476 -12.40 0.80 -13.35
C TYR A 476 -12.22 -0.55 -14.06
N ASP A 477 -13.25 -1.01 -14.76
CA ASP A 477 -13.35 -2.27 -15.49
C ASP A 477 -12.75 -2.24 -16.91
N SER A 478 -12.49 -1.06 -17.48
CA SER A 478 -11.94 -0.92 -18.84
C SER A 478 -10.58 -1.57 -18.96
N LYS A 479 -10.32 -2.44 -19.94
CA LYS A 479 -9.00 -3.08 -20.19
C LYS A 479 -7.82 -2.13 -20.49
N ALA A 480 -8.08 -0.83 -20.66
CA ALA A 480 -7.06 0.18 -20.94
C ALA A 480 -6.46 0.87 -19.69
N VAL A 481 -7.15 0.88 -18.55
CA VAL A 481 -6.60 1.37 -17.26
C VAL A 481 -5.18 0.81 -16.99
N ASN A 482 -4.29 1.67 -16.48
CA ASN A 482 -2.86 1.41 -16.20
C ASN A 482 -1.99 0.97 -17.38
N ARG A 483 -2.59 0.77 -18.55
CA ARG A 483 -1.91 0.52 -19.82
C ARG A 483 -1.89 1.75 -20.70
N SER A 484 -2.75 2.72 -20.42
CA SER A 484 -2.70 4.03 -21.05
C SER A 484 -3.08 5.13 -20.07
N ASP A 485 -2.42 6.27 -20.19
CA ASP A 485 -2.69 7.49 -19.43
C ASP A 485 -2.53 8.70 -20.36
N ARG A 486 -3.64 9.43 -20.57
CA ARG A 486 -3.73 10.63 -21.43
C ARG A 486 -3.10 10.43 -22.80
N GLY A 487 -3.45 9.31 -23.45
CA GLY A 487 -2.95 8.92 -24.76
C GLY A 487 -1.52 8.34 -24.78
N THR A 488 -0.81 8.31 -23.65
CA THR A 488 0.47 7.60 -23.53
C THR A 488 0.19 6.14 -23.25
N THR A 489 0.66 5.22 -24.11
CA THR A 489 0.54 3.77 -23.88
C THR A 489 1.77 3.26 -23.17
N TYR A 490 1.57 2.50 -22.10
CA TYR A 490 2.62 1.82 -21.35
C TYR A 490 2.72 0.36 -21.81
N VAL A 491 3.93 -0.05 -22.16
CA VAL A 491 4.23 -1.46 -22.42
C VAL A 491 4.48 -2.13 -21.08
N ARG A 492 3.75 -3.20 -20.78
CA ARG A 492 3.85 -3.95 -19.52
C ARG A 492 4.21 -5.41 -19.82
N GLY A 493 4.86 -6.09 -18.89
CA GLY A 493 5.22 -7.50 -19.01
C GLY A 493 4.03 -8.43 -19.23
N ARG A 494 4.28 -9.66 -19.74
CA ARG A 494 3.24 -10.67 -20.02
C ARG A 494 2.35 -10.98 -18.81
N PHE A 495 2.98 -11.06 -17.64
CA PHE A 495 2.35 -11.39 -16.37
C PHE A 495 1.80 -10.17 -15.63
N TRP A 496 2.07 -8.96 -16.13
CA TRP A 496 1.55 -7.75 -15.53
C TRP A 496 0.02 -7.76 -15.55
N ARG A 497 -0.57 -7.42 -14.41
CA ARG A 497 -2.02 -7.28 -14.21
C ARG A 497 -2.28 -6.09 -13.31
N ARG A 498 -3.53 -5.63 -13.32
CA ARG A 498 -3.97 -4.61 -12.36
C ARG A 498 -3.94 -5.10 -10.94
#